data_AF-A0A9P9GCL6-F1
#
_entry.id   AF-A0A9P9GCL6-F1
#
_cell.length_a   1.000
_cell.length_b   1.000
_cell.length_c   1.000
_cell.angle_alpha   90.00
_cell.angle_beta   90.00
_cell.angle_gamma   90.00
#
_symmetry.space_group_name_H-M   'P 1'
#
loop_
_entity.id
_entity.type
_entity.pdbx_description
1 polymer ?
#
loop_
_entity_poly.entity_id
_entity_poly.type
_entity_poly.pdbx_seq_one_letter_code
_entity_poly.pdbx_strand_id
1 'polypeptide(L)'
;MPYMCETLGLRDRCLHHSLKYKRNVFCFLPCEDEKSSILIACSIDFETSTSSDKVHQLGYEWYEECTGSHESCQRLRSSPKFAPSRLIDISSGDDWKLCLYPQDIIDTPDYMTLSYRWAKNPSIVLLSSNLEDFRRGAPISRLPKTFREAITVARRFSVKYMWIDSLCIIQDSLED
;
A
#
# COMPACT_ATOMS: atom_id res chain seq x y z
N MET A 1 13.99 2.34 26.27
CA MET A 1 12.92 3.01 25.52
C MET A 1 12.91 2.43 24.11
N PRO A 2 12.06 1.43 23.82
CA PRO A 2 12.17 0.68 22.58
C PRO A 2 11.41 1.38 21.45
N TYR A 3 12.06 1.35 20.29
CA TYR A 3 11.67 1.92 19.02
C TYR A 3 10.41 1.22 18.49
N MET A 4 9.32 1.96 18.28
CA MET A 4 8.17 1.48 17.51
C MET A 4 8.52 1.54 16.02
N CYS A 5 8.57 0.38 15.39
CA CYS A 5 8.61 0.21 13.95
C CYS A 5 7.19 0.52 13.42
N GLU A 6 7.00 1.71 12.85
CA GLU A 6 5.73 2.11 12.22
C GLU A 6 5.56 1.34 10.89
N THR A 7 4.76 0.28 10.93
CA THR A 7 4.35 -0.53 9.79
C THR A 7 3.50 0.28 8.81
N LEU A 8 3.73 0.10 7.51
CA LEU A 8 2.90 0.58 6.42
C LEU A 8 1.44 0.18 6.65
N GLY A 9 0.60 1.14 7.04
CA GLY A 9 -0.81 0.90 7.30
C GLY A 9 -1.57 0.72 6.00
N LEU A 10 -1.78 -0.52 5.59
CA LEU A 10 -3.02 -0.88 4.92
C LEU A 10 -4.13 -0.51 5.92
N ARG A 11 -5.14 0.27 5.52
CA ARG A 11 -6.35 0.48 6.33
C ARG A 11 -7.15 -0.83 6.32
N ASP A 12 -6.60 -1.82 6.98
CA ASP A 12 -7.16 -3.15 7.09
C ASP A 12 -7.97 -3.20 8.38
N ARG A 13 -9.27 -3.44 8.23
CA ARG A 13 -10.08 -4.08 9.27
C ARG A 13 -9.72 -5.57 9.41
N CYS A 14 -8.49 -5.97 9.05
CA CYS A 14 -7.92 -7.28 9.31
C CYS A 14 -7.06 -7.25 10.58
N LEU A 15 -7.72 -7.26 11.74
CA LEU A 15 -7.12 -7.67 13.02
C LEU A 15 -6.86 -9.20 13.06
N HIS A 16 -6.54 -9.83 11.92
CA HIS A 16 -6.38 -11.28 11.81
C HIS A 16 -4.95 -11.72 11.55
N HIS A 17 -3.96 -10.83 11.58
CA HIS A 17 -2.56 -11.23 11.52
C HIS A 17 -1.71 -10.44 12.52
N SER A 18 -0.76 -11.12 13.15
CA SER A 18 0.19 -10.48 14.07
C SER A 18 1.61 -10.64 13.54
N LEU A 19 2.34 -9.53 13.48
CA LEU A 19 3.78 -9.55 13.21
C LEU A 19 4.48 -10.01 14.50
N LYS A 20 4.96 -11.24 14.52
CA LYS A 20 5.70 -11.79 15.67
C LYS A 20 7.19 -11.81 15.36
N TYR A 21 8.01 -11.38 16.31
CA TYR A 21 9.47 -11.47 16.25
C TYR A 21 9.96 -12.62 17.13
N LYS A 22 10.63 -13.62 16.53
CA LYS A 22 11.21 -14.75 17.28
C LYS A 22 12.53 -15.18 16.64
N ARG A 23 13.59 -15.25 17.44
CA ARG A 23 14.92 -15.75 17.03
C ARG A 23 15.42 -15.15 15.71
N ASN A 24 15.32 -13.83 15.59
CA ASN A 24 15.78 -13.08 14.41
C ASN A 24 14.96 -13.35 13.14
N VAL A 25 13.70 -13.73 13.26
CA VAL A 25 12.78 -13.85 12.11
C VAL A 25 11.50 -13.08 12.44
N PHE A 26 11.04 -12.27 11.49
CA PHE A 26 9.70 -11.70 11.49
C PHE A 26 8.74 -12.69 10.82
N CYS A 27 7.70 -13.09 11.52
CA CYS A 27 6.65 -13.96 10.97
C CYS A 27 5.34 -13.19 10.94
N PHE A 28 4.67 -13.17 9.78
CA PHE A 28 3.31 -12.69 9.65
C PHE A 28 2.38 -13.89 9.82
N LEU A 29 1.75 -14.03 10.99
CA LEU A 29 0.95 -15.21 11.32
C LEU A 29 -0.54 -14.84 11.42
N PRO A 30 -1.45 -15.67 10.87
CA PRO A 30 -2.87 -15.55 11.12
C PRO A 30 -3.17 -15.59 12.62
N CYS A 31 -4.12 -14.78 13.09
CA CYS A 31 -4.41 -14.55 14.50
C CYS A 31 -5.09 -15.75 15.17
N GLU A 32 -5.63 -16.68 14.39
CA GLU A 32 -6.39 -17.84 14.88
C GLU A 32 -5.59 -19.16 14.95
N ASP A 33 -4.32 -19.18 14.57
CA ASP A 33 -3.48 -20.38 14.70
C ASP A 33 -2.50 -20.27 15.88
N GLU A 34 -2.97 -20.65 17.08
CA GLU A 34 -2.08 -20.95 18.22
C GLU A 34 -1.33 -22.28 18.04
N LYS A 35 -1.68 -23.09 17.03
CA LYS A 35 -1.10 -24.41 16.79
C LYS A 35 -0.86 -24.69 15.31
N SER A 36 0.06 -23.95 14.69
CA SER A 36 0.65 -24.42 13.43
C SER A 36 2.17 -24.48 13.56
N SER A 37 2.66 -25.71 13.51
CA SER A 37 4.06 -26.13 13.46
C SER A 37 4.70 -25.72 12.14
N ILE A 38 4.52 -24.48 11.68
CA ILE A 38 5.22 -23.96 10.50
C ILE A 38 6.49 -23.28 11.01
N LEU A 39 7.36 -24.09 11.59
CA LEU A 39 8.78 -23.80 11.68
C LEU A 39 9.42 -24.22 10.36
N ILE A 40 8.97 -23.66 9.24
CA ILE A 40 9.91 -23.46 8.14
C ILE A 40 10.72 -22.27 8.62
N ALA A 41 11.82 -22.59 9.31
CA ALA A 41 12.92 -21.68 9.51
C ALA A 41 13.46 -21.36 8.11
N CYS A 42 12.78 -20.48 7.39
CA CYS A 42 13.38 -19.77 6.30
C CYS A 42 14.39 -18.87 6.98
N SER A 43 15.64 -19.34 7.05
CA SER A 43 16.79 -18.51 7.36
C SER A 43 16.89 -17.50 6.23
N ILE A 44 16.07 -16.45 6.32
CA ILE A 44 16.19 -15.29 5.45
C ILE A 44 17.47 -14.63 5.93
N ASP A 45 18.52 -14.72 5.12
CA ASP A 45 19.71 -13.90 5.30
C ASP A 45 19.24 -12.47 5.52
N PHE A 46 19.67 -11.86 6.63
CA PHE A 46 19.25 -10.50 6.97
C PHE A 46 19.65 -9.56 5.84
N GLU A 47 18.69 -9.18 5.02
CA GLU A 47 18.88 -8.17 4.02
C GLU A 47 19.14 -6.83 4.70
N THR A 48 20.14 -6.10 4.22
CA THR A 48 20.58 -4.84 4.84
C THR A 48 19.66 -3.67 4.52
N SER A 49 18.67 -3.87 3.65
CA SER A 49 17.71 -2.84 3.24
C SER A 49 16.34 -3.44 2.95
N THR A 50 15.29 -2.72 3.36
CA THR A 50 13.90 -3.00 2.98
C THR A 50 13.63 -2.77 1.50
N SER A 51 14.52 -2.05 0.80
CA SER A 51 14.45 -1.82 -0.64
C SER A 51 15.07 -2.95 -1.48
N SER A 52 15.58 -4.01 -0.84
CA SER A 52 16.23 -5.13 -1.53
C SER A 52 15.21 -5.96 -2.31
N ASP A 53 15.66 -6.57 -3.41
CA ASP A 53 14.80 -7.41 -4.24
C ASP A 53 14.22 -8.60 -3.49
N LYS A 54 15.02 -9.21 -2.61
CA LYS A 54 14.59 -10.33 -1.77
C LYS A 54 13.50 -9.93 -0.77
N VAL A 55 13.59 -8.75 -0.14
CA VAL A 55 12.53 -8.28 0.78
C VAL A 55 11.23 -8.00 0.03
N HIS A 56 11.32 -7.37 -1.14
CA HIS A 56 10.13 -7.15 -1.96
C HIS A 56 9.52 -8.46 -2.46
N GLN A 57 10.35 -9.44 -2.85
CA GLN A 57 9.91 -10.76 -3.28
C GLN A 57 9.19 -11.50 -2.14
N LEU A 58 9.76 -11.50 -0.94
CA LEU A 58 9.13 -12.07 0.25
C LEU A 58 7.78 -11.40 0.54
N GLY A 59 7.71 -10.08 0.46
CA GLY A 59 6.45 -9.35 0.64
C GLY A 59 5.40 -9.73 -0.41
N TYR A 60 5.81 -9.96 -1.65
CA TYR A 60 4.93 -10.43 -2.72
C TYR A 60 4.44 -11.86 -2.48
N GLU A 61 5.31 -12.77 -2.04
CA GLU A 61 4.94 -14.15 -1.67
C GLU A 61 3.91 -14.18 -0.54
N TRP A 62 4.12 -13.37 0.51
CA TRP A 62 3.14 -13.23 1.59
C TRP A 62 1.81 -12.67 1.10
N TYR A 63 1.82 -11.74 0.15
CA TYR A 63 0.62 -11.20 -0.47
C TYR A 63 -0.12 -12.26 -1.31
N GLU A 64 0.59 -13.05 -2.13
CA GLU A 64 0.01 -14.13 -2.91
C GLU A 64 -0.58 -15.23 -2.03
N GLU A 65 0.13 -15.65 -0.99
CA GLU A 65 -0.38 -16.59 0.00
C GLU A 65 -1.65 -16.05 0.67
N CYS A 66 -1.58 -14.83 1.19
CA CYS A 66 -2.72 -14.18 1.85
C CYS A 66 -3.96 -14.11 0.95
N THR A 67 -3.78 -13.79 -0.32
CA THR A 67 -4.90 -13.66 -1.26
C THR A 67 -5.36 -14.99 -1.85
N GLY A 68 -4.51 -16.01 -1.88
CA GLY A 68 -4.76 -17.31 -2.49
C GLY A 68 -5.19 -18.42 -1.53
N SER A 69 -4.82 -18.36 -0.25
CA SER A 69 -5.04 -19.46 0.71
C SER A 69 -5.91 -19.07 1.92
N HIS A 70 -5.94 -17.79 2.33
CA HIS A 70 -6.68 -17.38 3.52
C HIS A 70 -8.15 -17.08 3.19
N GLU A 71 -9.04 -17.96 3.65
CA GLU A 71 -10.49 -17.84 3.42
C GLU A 71 -11.07 -16.49 3.89
N SER A 72 -10.59 -15.97 5.03
CA SER A 72 -11.01 -14.68 5.58
C SER A 72 -10.63 -13.51 4.66
N CYS A 73 -9.43 -13.54 4.09
CA CYS A 73 -8.94 -12.53 3.15
C CYS A 73 -9.67 -12.61 1.80
N GLN A 74 -9.93 -13.83 1.30
CA GLN A 74 -10.73 -14.04 0.08
C GLN A 74 -12.15 -13.52 0.23
N ARG A 75 -12.80 -13.77 1.38
CA ARG A 75 -14.15 -13.28 1.66
C ARG A 75 -14.23 -11.75 1.62
N LEU A 76 -13.20 -11.06 2.14
CA LEU A 76 -13.12 -9.61 2.08
C LEU A 76 -12.95 -9.10 0.65
N ARG A 77 -12.16 -9.77 -0.20
CA ARG A 77 -12.03 -9.41 -1.62
C ARG A 77 -13.31 -9.63 -2.43
N SER A 78 -14.12 -10.61 -2.05
CA SER A 78 -15.40 -10.93 -2.68
C SER A 78 -16.55 -10.03 -2.24
N SER A 79 -16.35 -9.22 -1.19
CA SER A 79 -17.34 -8.22 -0.76
C SER A 79 -17.43 -7.06 -1.76
N PRO A 80 -18.53 -6.27 -1.77
CA PRO A 80 -18.64 -5.12 -2.67
C PRO A 80 -17.44 -4.21 -2.50
N LYS A 81 -16.67 -4.04 -3.58
CA LYS A 81 -15.47 -3.22 -3.55
C LYS A 81 -15.86 -1.76 -3.35
N PHE A 82 -15.46 -1.17 -2.23
CA PHE A 82 -15.48 0.28 -2.06
C PHE A 82 -14.38 0.88 -2.95
N ALA A 83 -14.75 1.77 -3.87
CA ALA A 83 -13.81 2.62 -4.58
C ALA A 83 -13.87 4.05 -4.01
N PRO A 84 -12.72 4.63 -3.62
CA PRO A 84 -12.67 6.05 -3.32
C PRO A 84 -12.96 6.86 -4.59
N SER A 85 -13.48 8.08 -4.42
CA SER A 85 -13.77 9.00 -5.53
C SER A 85 -12.53 9.38 -6.34
N ARG A 86 -11.33 9.19 -5.78
CA ARG A 86 -10.05 9.59 -6.36
C ARG A 86 -8.98 8.54 -6.09
N LEU A 87 -8.19 8.26 -7.11
CA LEU A 87 -7.02 7.37 -7.05
C LEU A 87 -5.91 7.97 -7.91
N ILE A 88 -4.66 7.64 -7.60
CA ILE A 88 -3.56 7.89 -8.54
C ILE A 88 -3.32 6.65 -9.40
N ASP A 89 -3.31 6.83 -10.72
CA ASP A 89 -2.85 5.83 -11.68
C ASP A 89 -1.33 5.88 -11.76
N ILE A 90 -0.71 4.73 -11.53
CA ILE A 90 0.74 4.51 -11.52
C ILE A 90 1.15 3.45 -12.54
N SER A 91 0.28 3.10 -13.49
CA SER A 91 0.53 2.08 -14.51
C SER A 91 1.37 2.59 -15.69
N SER A 92 1.40 3.91 -15.92
CA SER A 92 2.02 4.51 -17.10
C SER A 92 3.49 4.87 -16.88
N GLY A 93 4.39 3.93 -17.15
CA GLY A 93 5.83 4.20 -17.26
C GLY A 93 6.41 4.91 -16.04
N ASP A 94 6.94 6.13 -16.21
CA ASP A 94 7.52 6.93 -15.13
C ASP A 94 6.61 8.08 -14.65
N ASP A 95 5.36 8.11 -15.10
CA ASP A 95 4.39 9.15 -14.74
C ASP A 95 3.30 8.61 -13.80
N TRP A 96 2.76 9.52 -12.99
CA TRP A 96 1.55 9.30 -12.21
C TRP A 96 0.51 10.35 -12.59
N LYS A 97 -0.77 10.03 -12.43
CA LYS A 97 -1.87 10.99 -12.62
C LYS A 97 -3.01 10.70 -11.66
N LEU A 98 -3.76 11.72 -11.29
CA LEU A 98 -5.00 11.60 -10.55
C LEU A 98 -6.13 11.17 -11.48
N CYS A 99 -6.89 10.17 -11.06
CA CYS A 99 -8.07 9.67 -11.73
C CYS A 99 -9.28 9.82 -10.81
N LEU A 100 -10.39 10.30 -11.36
CA LEU A 100 -11.66 10.42 -10.66
C LEU A 100 -12.53 9.18 -10.95
N TYR A 101 -13.14 8.60 -9.93
CA TYR A 101 -14.12 7.52 -10.09
C TYR A 101 -15.54 8.10 -9.98
N PRO A 102 -16.47 7.77 -10.90
CA PRO A 102 -16.33 6.82 -12.02
C PRO A 102 -15.95 7.47 -13.38
N GLN A 103 -15.49 8.73 -13.41
CA GLN A 103 -15.25 9.44 -14.69
C GLN A 103 -14.07 8.87 -15.50
N ASP A 104 -12.95 8.62 -14.83
CA ASP A 104 -11.69 8.19 -15.43
C ASP A 104 -11.45 6.68 -15.26
N ILE A 105 -12.23 6.02 -14.40
CA ILE A 105 -12.12 4.58 -14.09
C ILE A 105 -13.51 3.94 -14.15
N ILE A 106 -13.69 3.00 -15.09
CA ILE A 106 -15.00 2.40 -15.41
C ILE A 106 -15.37 1.29 -14.40
N ASP A 107 -14.45 0.37 -14.12
CA ASP A 107 -14.65 -0.73 -13.18
C ASP A 107 -14.04 -0.39 -11.82
N THR A 108 -14.55 -1.01 -10.74
CA THR A 108 -13.97 -0.82 -9.41
C THR A 108 -12.54 -1.40 -9.36
N PRO A 109 -11.49 -0.55 -9.32
CA PRO A 109 -10.13 -1.03 -9.49
C PRO A 109 -9.62 -1.66 -8.19
N ASP A 110 -8.69 -2.60 -8.32
CA ASP A 110 -7.82 -2.95 -7.20
C ASP A 110 -6.82 -1.80 -6.97
N TYR A 111 -6.68 -1.37 -5.72
CA TYR A 111 -5.78 -0.28 -5.33
C TYR A 111 -5.07 -0.59 -4.00
N MET A 112 -3.91 0.04 -3.80
CA MET A 112 -3.20 0.02 -2.53
C MET A 112 -3.29 1.37 -1.82
N THR A 113 -3.36 1.34 -0.50
CA THR A 113 -3.34 2.56 0.33
C THR A 113 -1.97 2.76 0.94
N LEU A 114 -1.46 4.00 0.88
CA LEU A 114 -0.29 4.40 1.68
C LEU A 114 -0.77 5.18 2.91
N SER A 115 -0.68 4.56 4.09
CA SER A 115 -0.78 5.27 5.36
C SER A 115 0.61 5.67 5.82
N TYR A 116 0.83 6.97 6.00
CA TYR A 116 2.12 7.52 6.42
C TYR A 116 1.92 8.78 7.26
N ARG A 117 2.96 9.18 7.98
CA ARG A 117 2.95 10.46 8.70
C ARG A 117 3.35 11.60 7.77
N TRP A 118 2.54 12.64 7.76
CA TRP A 118 2.83 13.82 6.97
C TRP A 118 4.11 14.52 7.46
N ALA A 119 4.88 15.05 6.52
CA ALA A 119 5.91 16.02 6.85
C ALA A 119 5.24 17.28 7.42
N LYS A 120 5.96 18.02 8.27
CA LYS A 120 5.46 19.30 8.82
C LYS A 120 5.03 20.28 7.72
N ASN A 121 5.76 20.29 6.61
CA ASN A 121 5.43 21.03 5.40
C ASN A 121 5.42 20.02 4.24
N PRO A 122 4.26 19.47 3.86
CA PRO A 122 4.18 18.51 2.75
C PRO A 122 4.54 19.21 1.44
N SER A 123 5.41 18.60 0.64
CA SER A 123 5.90 19.18 -0.61
C SER A 123 4.90 19.06 -1.77
N ILE A 124 3.90 18.20 -1.62
CA ILE A 124 2.85 17.97 -2.60
C ILE A 124 1.55 17.65 -1.87
N VAL A 125 0.50 18.39 -2.22
CA VAL A 125 -0.86 18.20 -1.71
C VAL A 125 -1.86 18.54 -2.81
N LEU A 126 -2.97 17.81 -2.85
CA LEU A 126 -4.10 18.10 -3.71
C LEU A 126 -4.91 19.26 -3.12
N LEU A 127 -5.10 20.28 -3.94
CA LEU A 127 -5.89 21.47 -3.66
C LEU A 127 -6.90 21.64 -4.78
N SER A 128 -7.97 22.38 -4.50
CA SER A 128 -8.99 22.70 -5.50
C SER A 128 -8.38 23.37 -6.74
N SER A 129 -7.35 24.20 -6.51
CA SER A 129 -6.65 24.95 -7.57
C SER A 129 -5.73 24.11 -8.47
N ASN A 130 -5.26 22.94 -8.02
CA ASN A 130 -4.29 22.12 -8.76
C ASN A 130 -4.85 20.74 -9.18
N LEU A 131 -6.16 20.52 -9.00
CA LEU A 131 -6.82 19.26 -9.33
C LEU A 131 -6.61 18.85 -10.79
N GLU A 132 -6.82 19.77 -11.73
CA GLU A 132 -6.63 19.48 -13.16
C GLU A 132 -5.15 19.27 -13.52
N ASP A 133 -4.21 19.87 -12.79
CA ASP A 133 -2.78 19.59 -12.96
C ASP A 133 -2.44 18.16 -12.54
N PHE A 134 -3.01 17.72 -11.41
CA PHE A 134 -2.84 16.35 -10.94
C PHE A 134 -3.47 15.34 -11.90
N ARG A 135 -4.61 15.68 -12.53
CA ARG A 135 -5.26 14.83 -13.55
C ARG A 135 -4.46 14.73 -14.84
N ARG A 136 -3.76 15.79 -15.24
CA ARG A 136 -2.81 15.75 -16.38
C ARG A 136 -1.60 14.87 -16.08
N GLY A 137 -1.22 14.77 -14.81
CA GLY A 137 -0.15 13.93 -14.33
C GLY A 137 1.22 14.62 -14.32
N ALA A 138 2.18 13.93 -13.69
CA ALA A 138 3.55 14.40 -13.55
C ALA A 138 4.51 13.21 -13.41
N PRO A 139 5.82 13.43 -13.61
CA PRO A 139 6.82 12.40 -13.37
C PRO A 139 6.84 11.94 -11.91
N ILE A 140 6.88 10.62 -11.69
CA ILE A 140 7.05 9.98 -10.39
C ILE A 140 8.35 10.43 -9.73
N SER A 141 9.38 10.75 -10.51
CA SER A 141 10.66 11.27 -10.01
C SER A 141 10.50 12.54 -9.16
N ARG A 142 9.44 13.33 -9.36
CA ARG A 142 9.11 14.55 -8.60
C ARG A 142 8.37 14.29 -7.30
N LEU A 143 7.89 13.06 -7.06
CA LEU A 143 7.23 12.71 -5.81
C LEU A 143 8.23 12.54 -4.66
N PRO A 144 7.78 12.75 -3.40
CA PRO A 144 8.56 12.41 -2.22
C PRO A 144 9.09 10.98 -2.26
N LYS A 145 10.27 10.74 -1.68
CA LYS A 145 10.92 9.42 -1.67
C LYS A 145 9.97 8.31 -1.21
N THR A 146 9.24 8.53 -0.11
CA THR A 146 8.28 7.57 0.44
C THR A 146 7.19 7.17 -0.56
N PHE A 147 6.71 8.11 -1.38
CA PHE A 147 5.66 7.80 -2.37
C PHE A 147 6.25 7.00 -3.52
N ARG A 148 7.46 7.36 -3.98
CA ARG A 148 8.16 6.60 -5.03
C ARG A 148 8.46 5.16 -4.60
N GLU A 149 8.87 4.96 -3.35
CA GLU A 149 9.08 3.63 -2.78
C GLU A 149 7.77 2.84 -2.69
N ALA A 150 6.68 3.47 -2.24
CA ALA A 150 5.37 2.83 -2.18
C ALA A 150 4.83 2.44 -3.58
N ILE A 151 5.03 3.31 -4.58
CA ILE A 151 4.69 3.02 -5.99
C ILE A 151 5.50 1.84 -6.51
N THR A 152 6.80 1.77 -6.16
CA THR A 152 7.66 0.64 -6.54
C THR A 152 7.13 -0.67 -5.99
N VAL A 153 6.71 -0.69 -4.72
CA VAL A 153 6.08 -1.88 -4.10
C VAL A 153 4.76 -2.22 -4.78
N ALA A 154 3.87 -1.24 -4.98
CA ALA A 154 2.57 -1.47 -5.62
C ALA A 154 2.71 -2.06 -7.04
N ARG A 155 3.67 -1.58 -7.82
CA ARG A 155 3.99 -2.12 -9.15
C ARG A 155 4.48 -3.56 -9.09
N ARG A 156 5.32 -3.92 -8.12
CA ARG A 156 5.75 -5.31 -7.92
C ARG A 156 4.57 -6.22 -7.60
N PHE A 157 3.54 -5.69 -6.93
CA PHE A 157 2.34 -6.42 -6.57
C PHE A 157 1.30 -6.41 -7.71
N SER A 158 1.68 -5.93 -8.90
CA SER A 158 0.80 -5.78 -10.06
C SER A 158 -0.43 -4.88 -9.81
N VAL A 159 -0.35 -3.98 -8.84
CA VAL A 159 -1.41 -3.01 -8.53
C VAL A 159 -1.15 -1.70 -9.28
N LYS A 160 -2.15 -1.27 -10.04
CA LYS A 160 -2.05 -0.11 -10.96
C LYS A 160 -2.50 1.21 -10.34
N TYR A 161 -3.26 1.15 -9.26
CA TYR A 161 -3.84 2.32 -8.62
C TYR A 161 -3.42 2.41 -7.16
N MET A 162 -3.22 3.63 -6.68
CA MET A 162 -2.96 3.87 -5.28
C MET A 162 -3.86 4.96 -4.72
N TRP A 163 -4.07 4.92 -3.42
CA TRP A 163 -4.68 6.00 -2.66
C TRP A 163 -3.66 6.52 -1.65
N ILE A 164 -3.39 7.83 -1.74
CA ILE A 164 -2.51 8.55 -0.83
C ILE A 164 -3.29 9.78 -0.39
N ASP A 165 -3.49 9.96 0.91
CA ASP A 165 -4.35 11.01 1.47
C ASP A 165 -4.04 12.40 0.91
N SER A 166 -2.77 12.82 0.89
CA SER A 166 -2.32 14.11 0.38
C SER A 166 -2.55 14.28 -1.11
N LEU A 167 -2.68 13.21 -1.89
CA LEU A 167 -2.91 13.26 -3.34
C LEU A 167 -4.36 12.98 -3.74
N CYS A 168 -5.17 12.40 -2.86
CA CYS A 168 -6.52 11.95 -3.14
C CYS A 168 -7.60 12.64 -2.30
N ILE A 169 -7.24 13.52 -1.37
CA ILE A 169 -8.16 14.37 -0.61
C ILE A 169 -7.83 15.83 -0.91
N ILE A 170 -8.85 16.63 -1.22
CA ILE A 170 -8.70 18.07 -1.46
C ILE A 170 -8.54 18.77 -0.11
N GLN A 171 -7.34 19.26 0.18
CA GLN A 171 -6.97 19.70 1.54
C GLN A 171 -7.54 21.07 1.93
N ASP A 172 -7.99 21.86 0.96
CA ASP A 172 -8.60 23.17 1.15
C ASP A 172 -10.13 23.15 1.09
N SER A 173 -10.74 21.96 0.98
CA SER A 173 -12.19 21.75 0.97
C SER A 173 -12.66 21.24 2.33
N LEU A 174 -13.74 21.83 2.85
CA LEU A 174 -14.44 21.34 4.06
C LEU A 174 -15.45 20.22 3.74
N GLU A 175 -15.74 20.01 2.46
CA GLU A 175 -16.76 19.06 1.99
C GLU A 175 -16.15 17.70 1.60
N ASP A 176 -14.82 17.54 1.71
CA ASP A 176 -14.07 16.31 1.39
C ASP A 176 -13.73 15.43 2.61
#